data_AF-A0AAU4ZQD1-F1
#
_entry.id   AF-A0AAU4ZQD1-F1
#
_cell.length_a   1.000
_cell.length_b   1.000
_cell.length_c   1.000
_cell.angle_alpha   90.00
_cell.angle_beta   90.00
_cell.angle_gamma   90.00
#
_symmetry.space_group_name_H-M   'P 1'
#
loop_
_entity.id
_entity.type
_entity.pdbx_description
1 polymer ?
#
loop_
_entity_poly.entity_id
_entity_poly.type
_entity_poly.pdbx_seq_one_letter_code
_entity_poly.pdbx_strand_id
1 'polypeptide(L)'
;MDDQPAPERLAHQLRELRRNAGDPSYATIERWGRQQTPAVNLGKSKLSPWFKGTSVPTDGPPFTKLVELLEARAFKTSATPQRGVPAWRAMRNAADQERRRTVSGGPAPSRGDTPSIRNGAEVRLPAAADADKAGRILRLLPPDGPWQGWLRKAETMFRVPLSVSNVVCDALPALDDDKFKYVDPELQHAHEAMLQSLTALCFELNGMTDISDEGQEMLEISHPGTAAERNELNRLACQARDQFINLYWDLVNLLNVRGIASPAEVSGPTSTSGAASLDITVELQAGYTVTGGSVALLPIEVAGQVRSEDFSGPYFVAVRVSNPSPVSVQIAGAGIDIDCGAQVVLPYLLPPLGPGGGQLPFDLGSHAGGGAVGSAAEFGHSFRMIAEQGGTPQRVRAFARVGSGALFHGPWVPVAALVPFLTRVFTE
;
A
#
# COMPACT_ATOMS: atom_id res chain seq x y z
N MET A 1 -35.57 -19.36 -14.17
CA MET A 1 -34.68 -18.87 -13.11
C MET A 1 -34.15 -17.54 -13.61
N ASP A 2 -34.15 -16.48 -12.81
CA ASP A 2 -33.61 -15.19 -13.27
C ASP A 2 -32.10 -15.35 -13.51
N ASP A 3 -31.70 -15.33 -14.78
CA ASP A 3 -30.31 -15.39 -15.27
C ASP A 3 -29.53 -14.08 -14.99
N GLN A 4 -29.99 -13.26 -14.05
CA GLN A 4 -29.31 -12.03 -13.66
C GLN A 4 -28.07 -12.34 -12.81
N PRO A 5 -26.92 -11.70 -13.12
CA PRO A 5 -25.73 -11.72 -12.27
C PRO A 5 -26.06 -11.37 -10.82
N ALA A 6 -25.41 -12.02 -9.85
CA ALA A 6 -25.66 -11.77 -8.43
C ALA A 6 -25.48 -10.30 -8.00
N PRO A 7 -24.49 -9.53 -8.51
CA PRO A 7 -24.39 -8.10 -8.23
C PRO A 7 -25.61 -7.30 -8.71
N GLU A 8 -26.13 -7.60 -9.90
CA GLU A 8 -27.31 -6.93 -10.46
C GLU A 8 -28.58 -7.27 -9.67
N ARG A 9 -28.72 -8.54 -9.28
CA ARG A 9 -29.81 -9.03 -8.43
C ARG A 9 -29.82 -8.34 -7.06
N LEU A 10 -28.65 -8.18 -6.42
CA LEU A 10 -28.55 -7.44 -5.16
C LEU A 10 -28.98 -5.98 -5.34
N ALA A 11 -28.49 -5.31 -6.37
CA ALA A 11 -28.83 -3.92 -6.65
C ALA A 11 -30.32 -3.72 -7.00
N HIS A 12 -30.92 -4.67 -7.72
CA HIS A 12 -32.36 -4.71 -7.98
C HIS A 12 -33.15 -4.80 -6.68
N GLN A 13 -32.84 -5.77 -5.83
CA GLN A 13 -33.51 -5.96 -4.54
C GLN A 13 -33.36 -4.74 -3.63
N LEU A 14 -32.18 -4.10 -3.59
CA LEU A 14 -31.97 -2.85 -2.84
C LEU A 14 -32.83 -1.69 -3.36
N ARG A 15 -32.98 -1.57 -4.70
CA ARG A 15 -33.86 -0.55 -5.30
C ARG A 15 -35.33 -0.79 -4.99
N GLU A 16 -35.79 -2.04 -5.05
CA GLU A 16 -37.16 -2.40 -4.66
C GLU A 16 -37.41 -2.10 -3.19
N LEU A 17 -36.48 -2.46 -2.30
CA LEU A 17 -36.60 -2.16 -0.88
C LEU A 17 -36.67 -0.64 -0.64
N ARG A 18 -35.85 0.15 -1.34
CA ARG A 18 -35.90 1.62 -1.27
C ARG A 18 -37.24 2.18 -1.75
N ARG A 19 -37.79 1.66 -2.85
CA ARG A 19 -39.11 2.04 -3.36
C ARG A 19 -40.21 1.77 -2.34
N ASN A 20 -40.21 0.57 -1.77
CA ASN A 20 -41.15 0.15 -0.73
C ASN A 20 -41.01 1.00 0.55
N ALA A 21 -39.80 1.50 0.84
CA ALA A 21 -39.52 2.43 1.93
C ALA A 21 -39.99 3.88 1.69
N GLY A 22 -40.70 4.14 0.59
CA GLY A 22 -41.18 5.48 0.19
C GLY A 22 -40.13 6.33 -0.52
N ASP A 23 -39.19 5.69 -1.23
CA ASP A 23 -38.11 6.33 -1.99
C ASP A 23 -37.37 7.46 -1.24
N PRO A 24 -36.82 7.20 -0.04
CA PRO A 24 -36.06 8.23 0.68
C PRO A 24 -34.91 8.74 -0.20
N SER A 25 -34.73 10.07 -0.20
CA SER A 25 -33.61 10.71 -0.89
C SER A 25 -32.27 10.30 -0.26
N TYR A 26 -31.17 10.41 -1.01
CA TYR A 26 -29.84 10.10 -0.48
C TYR A 26 -29.49 10.97 0.74
N ALA A 27 -29.81 12.26 0.69
CA ALA A 27 -29.61 13.17 1.81
C ALA A 27 -30.38 12.75 3.09
N THR A 28 -31.57 12.17 2.94
CA THR A 28 -32.34 11.64 4.08
C THR A 28 -31.68 10.40 4.67
N ILE A 29 -31.20 9.48 3.83
CA ILE A 29 -30.50 8.27 4.27
C ILE A 29 -29.19 8.66 4.98
N GLU A 30 -28.44 9.59 4.39
CA GLU A 30 -27.17 10.07 4.93
C GLU A 30 -27.35 10.75 6.29
N ARG A 31 -28.33 11.66 6.42
CA ARG A 31 -28.66 12.31 7.69
C ARG A 31 -29.00 11.29 8.78
N TRP A 32 -29.75 10.25 8.44
CA TRP A 32 -30.07 9.17 9.37
C TRP A 32 -28.83 8.35 9.76
N GLY A 33 -27.93 8.09 8.80
CA GLY A 33 -26.66 7.39 9.04
C GLY A 33 -25.76 8.13 10.04
N ARG A 34 -25.67 9.46 9.92
CA ARG A 34 -24.93 10.31 10.87
C ARG A 34 -25.51 10.32 12.29
N GLN A 35 -26.79 9.97 12.45
CA GLN A 35 -27.47 9.90 13.76
C GLN A 35 -27.31 8.54 14.46
N GLN A 36 -26.68 7.55 13.82
CA GLN A 36 -26.43 6.25 14.44
C GLN A 36 -25.31 6.33 15.48
N THR A 37 -25.29 5.37 16.42
CA THR A 37 -24.18 5.19 17.37
C THR A 37 -23.61 3.78 17.18
N PRO A 38 -22.40 3.63 16.58
CA PRO A 38 -21.55 4.68 16.01
C PRO A 38 -22.14 5.28 14.73
N ALA A 39 -21.74 6.52 14.40
CA ALA A 39 -22.17 7.19 13.18
C ALA A 39 -21.68 6.43 11.96
N VAL A 40 -22.55 6.25 10.96
CA VAL A 40 -22.21 5.53 9.71
C VAL A 40 -22.31 6.46 8.51
N ASN A 41 -21.26 6.49 7.69
CA ASN A 41 -21.26 7.25 6.45
C ASN A 41 -22.06 6.53 5.36
N LEU A 42 -23.23 7.07 5.06
CA LEU A 42 -24.14 6.65 3.98
C LEU A 42 -24.29 7.76 2.93
N GLY A 43 -23.18 8.38 2.52
CA GLY A 43 -23.17 9.42 1.50
C GLY A 43 -23.63 8.96 0.11
N LYS A 44 -24.03 9.92 -0.73
CA LYS A 44 -24.49 9.68 -2.11
C LYS A 44 -23.45 8.92 -2.95
N SER A 45 -22.17 9.25 -2.79
CA SER A 45 -21.03 8.62 -3.47
C SER A 45 -20.96 7.11 -3.20
N LYS A 46 -21.39 6.65 -2.02
CA LYS A 46 -21.44 5.24 -1.62
C LYS A 46 -22.73 4.56 -2.04
N LEU A 47 -23.86 5.23 -1.81
CA LEU A 47 -25.19 4.68 -2.09
C LEU A 47 -25.48 4.53 -3.59
N SER A 48 -25.07 5.49 -4.42
CA SER A 48 -25.39 5.47 -5.85
C SER A 48 -24.82 4.24 -6.56
N PRO A 49 -23.53 3.88 -6.39
CA PRO A 49 -22.96 2.64 -6.93
C PRO A 49 -23.67 1.36 -6.46
N TRP A 50 -24.06 1.30 -5.18
CA TRP A 50 -24.75 0.14 -4.62
C TRP A 50 -26.13 -0.08 -5.23
N PHE A 51 -26.92 0.99 -5.36
CA PHE A 51 -28.23 0.89 -6.00
C PHE A 51 -28.15 0.67 -7.52
N LYS A 52 -27.03 1.03 -8.16
CA LYS A 52 -26.79 0.78 -9.59
C LYS A 52 -26.18 -0.60 -9.87
N GLY A 53 -25.63 -1.28 -8.87
CA GLY A 53 -24.93 -2.56 -9.03
C GLY A 53 -23.52 -2.45 -9.60
N THR A 54 -22.98 -1.22 -9.71
CA THR A 54 -21.59 -1.01 -10.14
C THR A 54 -20.59 -1.31 -9.03
N SER A 55 -21.05 -1.38 -7.78
CA SER A 55 -20.27 -1.76 -6.61
C SER A 55 -21.09 -2.67 -5.70
N VAL A 56 -20.43 -3.67 -5.11
CA VAL A 56 -21.00 -4.52 -4.07
C VAL A 56 -20.64 -3.90 -2.71
N PRO A 57 -21.63 -3.65 -1.80
CA PRO A 57 -21.33 -3.13 -0.47
C PRO A 57 -20.33 -3.99 0.28
N THR A 58 -19.40 -3.39 1.02
CA THR A 58 -18.54 -4.11 1.98
C THR A 58 -19.40 -4.68 3.11
N ASP A 59 -19.06 -5.87 3.63
CA ASP A 59 -19.72 -6.37 4.83
C ASP A 59 -19.36 -5.46 6.01
N GLY A 60 -20.35 -5.05 6.80
CA GLY A 60 -20.12 -4.14 7.92
C GLY A 60 -21.31 -3.25 8.30
N PRO A 61 -21.07 -2.28 9.21
CA PRO A 61 -22.11 -1.41 9.77
C PRO A 61 -22.86 -0.58 8.73
N PRO A 62 -22.23 0.05 7.72
CA PRO A 62 -22.97 0.87 6.75
C PRO A 62 -24.04 0.08 5.98
N PHE A 63 -23.69 -1.09 5.44
CA PHE A 63 -24.64 -1.94 4.72
C PHE A 63 -25.75 -2.45 5.65
N THR A 64 -25.37 -2.91 6.86
CA THR A 64 -26.33 -3.39 7.87
C THR A 64 -27.34 -2.29 8.24
N LYS A 65 -26.85 -1.08 8.54
CA LYS A 65 -27.70 0.06 8.95
C LYS A 65 -28.58 0.56 7.82
N LEU A 66 -28.10 0.57 6.58
CA LEU A 66 -28.91 0.90 5.41
C LEU A 66 -30.11 -0.07 5.27
N VAL A 67 -29.86 -1.37 5.37
CA VAL A 67 -30.91 -2.40 5.26
C VAL A 67 -31.90 -2.27 6.42
N GLU A 68 -31.43 -2.11 7.66
CA GLU A 68 -32.30 -1.91 8.84
C GLU A 68 -33.23 -0.70 8.67
N LEU A 69 -32.69 0.44 8.21
CA LEU A 69 -33.48 1.64 7.92
C LEU A 69 -34.55 1.37 6.86
N LEU A 70 -34.15 0.79 5.73
CA LEU A 70 -35.05 0.61 4.59
C LEU A 70 -36.12 -0.45 4.89
N GLU A 71 -35.79 -1.55 5.57
CA GLU A 71 -36.78 -2.56 6.00
C GLU A 71 -37.76 -1.99 7.03
N ALA A 72 -37.29 -1.23 8.02
CA ALA A 72 -38.17 -0.59 9.00
C ALA A 72 -39.14 0.40 8.35
N ARG A 73 -38.69 1.15 7.34
CA ARG A 73 -39.53 2.07 6.58
C ARG A 73 -40.48 1.35 5.62
N ALA A 74 -40.02 0.31 4.93
CA ALA A 74 -40.84 -0.49 4.01
C ALA A 74 -41.95 -1.23 4.76
N PHE A 75 -41.67 -1.76 5.94
CA PHE A 75 -42.69 -2.35 6.80
C PHE A 75 -43.78 -1.33 7.17
N LYS A 76 -43.39 -0.11 7.55
CA LYS A 76 -44.34 0.97 7.91
C LYS A 76 -45.12 1.52 6.71
N THR A 77 -44.51 1.57 5.53
CA THR A 77 -45.06 2.28 4.36
C THR A 77 -45.89 1.37 3.45
N SER A 78 -45.39 0.16 3.20
CA SER A 78 -45.97 -0.78 2.23
C SER A 78 -46.28 -2.16 2.82
N ALA A 79 -46.21 -2.33 4.14
CA ALA A 79 -46.38 -3.61 4.84
C ALA A 79 -45.46 -4.72 4.29
N THR A 80 -44.33 -4.36 3.69
CA THR A 80 -43.38 -5.34 3.16
C THR A 80 -42.75 -6.11 4.33
N PRO A 81 -42.82 -7.46 4.33
CA PRO A 81 -42.20 -8.25 5.38
C PRO A 81 -40.70 -7.99 5.49
N GLN A 82 -40.20 -7.90 6.72
CA GLN A 82 -38.76 -7.77 6.97
C GLN A 82 -38.09 -9.11 6.65
N ARG A 83 -37.09 -9.08 5.76
CA ARG A 83 -36.29 -10.26 5.42
C ARG A 83 -35.18 -10.48 6.46
N GLY A 84 -34.74 -9.40 7.10
CA GLY A 84 -33.72 -9.40 8.13
C GLY A 84 -32.29 -9.36 7.56
N VAL A 85 -31.38 -8.78 8.34
CA VAL A 85 -29.96 -8.58 7.97
C VAL A 85 -29.26 -9.87 7.47
N PRO A 86 -29.47 -11.07 8.06
CA PRO A 86 -28.78 -12.28 7.60
C PRO A 86 -29.06 -12.63 6.14
N ALA A 87 -30.29 -12.44 5.67
CA ALA A 87 -30.66 -12.73 4.29
C ALA A 87 -30.03 -11.73 3.31
N TRP A 88 -29.97 -10.44 3.69
CA TRP A 88 -29.27 -9.41 2.91
C TRP A 88 -27.76 -9.67 2.81
N ARG A 89 -27.12 -10.11 3.90
CA ARG A 89 -25.71 -10.53 3.88
C ARG A 89 -25.48 -11.72 2.95
N ALA A 90 -26.39 -12.71 2.93
CA ALA A 90 -26.29 -13.85 2.00
C ALA A 90 -26.30 -13.40 0.53
N MET A 91 -27.20 -12.48 0.15
CA MET A 91 -27.22 -11.91 -1.21
C MET A 91 -25.95 -11.10 -1.53
N ARG A 92 -25.47 -10.32 -0.57
CA ARG A 92 -24.21 -9.57 -0.70
C ARG A 92 -23.01 -10.50 -0.91
N ASN A 93 -22.92 -11.60 -0.16
CA ASN A 93 -21.84 -12.56 -0.28
C ASN A 93 -21.85 -13.29 -1.64
N ALA A 94 -23.03 -13.60 -2.16
CA ALA A 94 -23.17 -14.16 -3.51
C ALA A 94 -22.66 -13.16 -4.58
N ALA A 95 -23.03 -11.89 -4.46
CA ALA A 95 -22.55 -10.83 -5.36
C ALA A 95 -21.03 -10.64 -5.29
N ASP A 96 -20.44 -10.65 -4.09
CA ASP A 96 -18.99 -10.52 -3.90
C ASP A 96 -18.25 -11.73 -4.47
N GLN A 97 -18.76 -12.95 -4.27
CA GLN A 97 -18.14 -14.18 -4.79
C GLN A 97 -18.14 -14.21 -6.32
N GLU A 98 -19.25 -13.81 -6.96
CA GLU A 98 -19.33 -13.75 -8.42
C GLU A 98 -18.36 -12.73 -9.00
N ARG A 99 -18.29 -11.53 -8.40
CA ARG A 99 -17.33 -10.49 -8.80
C ARG A 99 -15.89 -11.01 -8.74
N ARG A 100 -15.53 -11.76 -7.69
CA ARG A 100 -14.20 -12.38 -7.57
C ARG A 100 -13.94 -13.41 -8.68
N ARG A 101 -14.93 -14.22 -9.05
CA ARG A 101 -14.79 -15.21 -10.14
C ARG A 101 -14.52 -14.54 -11.48
N THR A 102 -15.21 -13.44 -11.79
CA THR A 102 -15.00 -12.70 -13.04
C THR A 102 -13.58 -12.13 -13.14
N VAL A 103 -12.99 -11.73 -12.02
CA VAL A 103 -11.61 -11.22 -11.97
C VAL A 103 -10.56 -12.33 -12.09
N SER A 104 -10.89 -13.59 -11.76
CA SER A 104 -9.92 -14.70 -11.64
C SER A 104 -9.97 -15.78 -12.76
N GLY A 105 -10.77 -15.62 -13.82
CA GLY A 105 -11.13 -16.72 -14.74
C GLY A 105 -10.19 -17.05 -15.92
N GLY A 106 -8.92 -17.44 -15.67
CA GLY A 106 -8.05 -18.09 -16.67
C GLY A 106 -7.96 -19.63 -16.52
N PRO A 107 -7.87 -20.47 -17.58
CA PRO A 107 -7.95 -21.93 -17.48
C PRO A 107 -6.64 -22.61 -17.02
N ALA A 108 -6.73 -23.62 -16.16
CA ALA A 108 -5.60 -24.34 -15.54
C ALA A 108 -5.42 -25.78 -16.09
N PRO A 109 -4.17 -26.31 -16.26
CA PRO A 109 -3.93 -27.69 -16.70
C PRO A 109 -3.54 -28.68 -15.56
N SER A 110 -3.81 -29.96 -15.84
CA SER A 110 -3.73 -31.14 -14.96
C SER A 110 -2.32 -31.61 -14.57
N ARG A 111 -2.24 -32.32 -13.44
CA ARG A 111 -1.04 -32.68 -12.68
C ARG A 111 -0.75 -34.19 -12.67
N GLY A 112 0.53 -34.58 -12.55
CA GLY A 112 0.99 -35.95 -12.30
C GLY A 112 2.03 -36.00 -11.16
N ASP A 113 2.03 -37.11 -10.42
CA ASP A 113 2.70 -37.32 -9.12
C ASP A 113 4.15 -37.81 -9.21
N THR A 114 5.03 -37.33 -8.31
CA THR A 114 6.06 -38.16 -7.63
C THR A 114 6.68 -37.40 -6.43
N PRO A 115 7.20 -38.10 -5.39
CA PRO A 115 7.54 -37.51 -4.10
C PRO A 115 9.04 -37.33 -3.87
N SER A 116 9.43 -36.34 -3.03
CA SER A 116 10.72 -36.39 -2.34
C SER A 116 10.83 -35.50 -1.10
N ILE A 117 11.65 -36.06 -0.21
CA ILE A 117 11.91 -35.79 1.21
C ILE A 117 13.04 -34.75 1.36
N ARG A 118 12.96 -33.78 2.30
CA ARG A 118 14.14 -33.32 3.08
C ARG A 118 13.85 -32.42 4.29
N ASN A 119 14.61 -32.72 5.35
CA ASN A 119 14.83 -32.04 6.64
C ASN A 119 15.54 -30.67 6.44
N GLY A 120 15.52 -29.65 7.29
CA GLY A 120 15.11 -29.52 8.69
C GLY A 120 16.12 -28.59 9.42
N ALA A 121 15.85 -27.29 9.45
CA ALA A 121 16.45 -26.31 10.36
C ALA A 121 15.34 -25.37 10.82
N GLU A 122 15.04 -25.38 12.12
CA GLU A 122 13.81 -24.85 12.71
C GLU A 122 13.86 -23.32 12.84
N VAL A 123 13.67 -22.64 11.71
CA VAL A 123 13.14 -21.27 11.73
C VAL A 123 11.72 -21.39 12.29
N ARG A 124 11.44 -20.75 13.43
CA ARG A 124 10.05 -20.60 13.91
C ARG A 124 9.30 -19.81 12.85
N LEU A 125 8.66 -20.53 11.94
CA LEU A 125 7.79 -19.97 10.93
C LEU A 125 6.73 -19.13 11.67
N PRO A 126 6.44 -17.91 11.19
CA PRO A 126 5.35 -17.13 11.73
C PRO A 126 4.09 -17.99 11.74
N ALA A 127 3.33 -17.93 12.82
CA ALA A 127 2.08 -18.68 12.91
C ALA A 127 1.22 -18.26 11.70
N ALA A 128 0.72 -19.23 10.93
CA ALA A 128 -0.05 -18.95 9.70
C ALA A 128 -1.19 -17.93 9.93
N ALA A 129 -1.76 -17.91 11.14
CA ALA A 129 -2.75 -16.93 11.57
C ALA A 129 -2.25 -15.46 11.51
N ASP A 130 -0.99 -15.20 11.86
CA ASP A 130 -0.39 -13.86 11.83
C ASP A 130 -0.19 -13.39 10.39
N ALA A 131 0.23 -14.30 9.50
CA ALA A 131 0.36 -14.03 8.07
C ALA A 131 -0.99 -13.73 7.41
N ASP A 132 -2.03 -14.49 7.74
CA ASP A 132 -3.38 -14.25 7.24
C ASP A 132 -3.92 -12.89 7.68
N LYS A 133 -3.68 -12.51 8.94
CA LYS A 133 -4.10 -11.21 9.48
C LYS A 133 -3.33 -10.06 8.85
N ALA A 134 -2.01 -10.18 8.74
CA ALA A 134 -1.16 -9.21 8.07
C ALA A 134 -1.58 -9.01 6.60
N GLY A 135 -1.83 -10.10 5.87
CA GLY A 135 -2.29 -10.06 4.49
C GLY A 135 -3.63 -9.34 4.33
N ARG A 136 -4.56 -9.45 5.29
CA ARG A 136 -5.82 -8.69 5.28
C ARG A 136 -5.57 -7.19 5.42
N ILE A 137 -4.71 -6.77 6.35
CA ILE A 137 -4.36 -5.36 6.56
C ILE A 137 -3.71 -4.79 5.30
N LEU A 138 -2.67 -5.45 4.78
CA LEU A 138 -1.94 -4.99 3.60
C LEU A 138 -2.81 -4.95 2.34
N ARG A 139 -3.85 -5.78 2.25
CA ARG A 139 -4.83 -5.72 1.16
C ARG A 139 -5.82 -4.56 1.30
N LEU A 140 -6.25 -4.25 2.52
CA LEU A 140 -7.21 -3.17 2.79
C LEU A 140 -6.54 -1.80 2.74
N LEU A 141 -5.31 -1.73 3.24
CA LEU A 141 -4.48 -0.53 3.32
C LEU A 141 -3.12 -0.88 2.70
N PRO A 142 -3.00 -0.90 1.36
CA PRO A 142 -1.74 -1.19 0.70
C PRO A 142 -0.70 -0.09 1.00
N PRO A 143 0.56 -0.45 1.32
CA PRO A 143 1.62 0.52 1.64
C PRO A 143 1.96 1.47 0.48
N ASP A 144 1.60 1.11 -0.74
CA ASP A 144 1.79 1.86 -1.99
C ASP A 144 0.47 2.45 -2.51
N GLY A 145 -0.62 2.36 -1.72
CA GLY A 145 -1.92 2.85 -2.12
C GLY A 145 -1.95 4.37 -2.32
N PRO A 146 -2.78 4.88 -3.26
CA PRO A 146 -2.87 6.32 -3.53
C PRO A 146 -3.29 7.14 -2.30
N TRP A 147 -4.04 6.52 -1.38
CA TRP A 147 -4.42 7.10 -0.09
C TRP A 147 -3.19 7.53 0.72
N GLN A 148 -2.14 6.70 0.75
CA GLN A 148 -0.97 6.93 1.58
C GLN A 148 -0.11 8.05 1.00
N GLY A 149 0.14 8.02 -0.30
CA GLY A 149 0.90 9.06 -0.99
C GLY A 149 0.25 10.43 -0.84
N TRP A 150 -1.09 10.48 -0.85
CA TRP A 150 -1.83 11.72 -0.60
C TRP A 150 -1.71 12.17 0.86
N LEU A 151 -2.02 11.31 1.83
CA LEU A 151 -1.96 11.70 3.26
C LEU A 151 -0.56 12.17 3.67
N ARG A 152 0.51 11.57 3.15
CA ARG A 152 1.89 11.99 3.44
C ARG A 152 2.25 13.36 2.85
N LYS A 153 1.68 13.72 1.71
CA LYS A 153 2.00 14.98 1.00
C LYS A 153 1.08 16.13 1.39
N ALA A 154 -0.09 15.83 1.97
CA ALA A 154 -1.05 16.84 2.37
C ALA A 154 -0.46 17.75 3.46
N GLU A 155 -0.33 19.04 3.20
CA GLU A 155 0.06 20.02 4.22
C GLU A 155 -1.08 20.28 5.21
N THR A 156 -2.33 20.18 4.73
CA THR A 156 -3.55 20.42 5.52
C THR A 156 -4.60 19.35 5.23
N MET A 157 -5.59 19.26 6.12
CA MET A 157 -6.74 18.35 6.01
C MET A 157 -8.05 19.10 5.76
N PHE A 158 -8.00 20.36 5.30
CA PHE A 158 -9.20 21.14 4.99
C PHE A 158 -10.07 20.47 3.91
N ARG A 159 -9.43 19.80 2.96
CA ARG A 159 -10.08 19.07 1.88
C ARG A 159 -9.42 17.71 1.72
N VAL A 160 -10.21 16.65 1.69
CA VAL A 160 -9.72 15.27 1.55
C VAL A 160 -10.47 14.59 0.41
N PRO A 161 -9.79 14.08 -0.63
CA PRO A 161 -10.47 13.37 -1.70
C PRO A 161 -11.23 12.14 -1.19
N LEU A 162 -12.42 11.89 -1.73
CA LEU A 162 -13.21 10.71 -1.38
C LEU A 162 -12.49 9.40 -1.70
N SER A 163 -11.61 9.40 -2.72
CA SER A 163 -10.75 8.27 -3.05
C SER A 163 -9.75 7.91 -1.93
N VAL A 164 -9.41 8.88 -1.06
CA VAL A 164 -8.58 8.67 0.12
C VAL A 164 -9.45 8.27 1.31
N SER A 165 -10.48 9.07 1.62
CA SER A 165 -11.30 8.86 2.81
C SER A 165 -12.08 7.54 2.76
N ASN A 166 -12.61 7.15 1.60
CA ASN A 166 -13.35 5.89 1.48
C ASN A 166 -12.44 4.68 1.73
N VAL A 167 -11.22 4.68 1.20
CA VAL A 167 -10.26 3.58 1.41
C VAL A 167 -9.94 3.43 2.90
N VAL A 168 -9.59 4.54 3.57
CA VAL A 168 -9.23 4.55 4.99
C VAL A 168 -10.42 4.17 5.87
N CYS A 169 -11.58 4.79 5.66
CA CYS A 169 -12.78 4.55 6.48
C CYS A 169 -13.46 3.20 6.20
N ASP A 170 -13.35 2.65 4.99
CA ASP A 170 -13.90 1.32 4.68
C ASP A 170 -13.00 0.19 5.21
N ALA A 171 -11.71 0.45 5.40
CA ALA A 171 -10.79 -0.51 6.03
C ALA A 171 -11.12 -0.73 7.52
N LEU A 172 -11.53 0.33 8.23
CA LEU A 172 -11.74 0.25 9.68
C LEU A 172 -12.75 -0.83 10.10
N PRO A 173 -13.99 -0.89 9.58
CA PRO A 173 -14.92 -1.95 9.96
C PRO A 173 -14.41 -3.35 9.64
N ALA A 174 -13.73 -3.51 8.50
CA ALA A 174 -13.20 -4.80 8.07
C ALA A 174 -12.05 -5.29 8.98
N LEU A 175 -11.31 -4.37 9.61
CA LEU A 175 -10.25 -4.68 10.56
C LEU A 175 -10.75 -4.79 12.01
N ASP A 176 -11.79 -4.05 12.39
CA ASP A 176 -12.40 -4.09 13.72
C ASP A 176 -13.24 -5.38 13.92
N ASP A 177 -13.93 -5.84 12.87
CA ASP A 177 -14.66 -7.11 12.87
C ASP A 177 -13.71 -8.34 12.87
N ASP A 178 -12.40 -8.15 12.71
CA ASP A 178 -11.41 -9.21 12.69
C ASP A 178 -11.16 -9.77 14.11
N LYS A 179 -11.88 -10.85 14.44
CA LYS A 179 -11.79 -11.53 15.75
C LYS A 179 -10.43 -12.19 16.02
N PHE A 180 -9.56 -12.34 15.03
CA PHE A 180 -8.27 -12.99 15.20
C PHE A 180 -7.29 -12.03 15.88
N LYS A 181 -6.62 -12.48 16.94
CA LYS A 181 -5.48 -11.76 17.53
C LYS A 181 -4.20 -12.29 16.90
N TYR A 182 -3.19 -11.43 16.75
CA TYR A 182 -1.84 -11.88 16.48
C TYR A 182 -1.37 -12.78 17.63
N VAL A 183 -0.68 -13.87 17.29
CA VAL A 183 -0.02 -14.76 18.24
C VAL A 183 1.21 -14.05 18.82
N ASP A 184 1.93 -13.31 17.98
CA ASP A 184 3.00 -12.43 18.46
C ASP A 184 2.42 -11.21 19.22
N PRO A 185 2.78 -11.03 20.51
CA PRO A 185 2.24 -9.97 21.34
C PRO A 185 2.68 -8.56 20.92
N GLU A 186 3.88 -8.43 20.34
CA GLU A 186 4.40 -7.15 19.84
C GLU A 186 3.61 -6.72 18.59
N LEU A 187 3.33 -7.66 17.68
CA LEU A 187 2.46 -7.41 16.53
C LEU A 187 1.03 -7.09 16.96
N GLN A 188 0.50 -7.78 17.97
CA GLN A 188 -0.83 -7.48 18.50
C GLN A 188 -0.90 -6.07 19.06
N HIS A 189 0.11 -5.65 19.84
CA HIS A 189 0.16 -4.30 20.39
C HIS A 189 0.27 -3.22 19.30
N ALA A 190 1.16 -3.41 18.32
CA ALA A 190 1.30 -2.49 17.19
C ALA A 190 0.00 -2.39 16.37
N HIS A 191 -0.69 -3.52 16.17
CA HIS A 191 -1.98 -3.57 15.49
C HIS A 191 -3.07 -2.81 16.23
N GLU A 192 -3.20 -2.99 17.54
CA GLU A 192 -4.17 -2.29 18.38
C GLU A 192 -3.92 -0.77 18.38
N ALA A 193 -2.65 -0.35 18.49
CA ALA A 193 -2.28 1.05 18.40
C ALA A 193 -2.62 1.66 17.03
N MET A 194 -2.29 0.95 15.94
CA MET A 194 -2.65 1.35 14.58
C MET A 194 -4.17 1.47 14.42
N LEU A 195 -4.95 0.48 14.88
CA LEU A 195 -6.42 0.51 14.81
C LEU A 195 -7.03 1.68 15.61
N GLN A 196 -6.49 1.98 16.78
CA GLN A 196 -6.94 3.12 17.58
C GLN A 196 -6.70 4.45 16.85
N SER A 197 -5.54 4.61 16.22
CA SER A 197 -5.23 5.80 15.42
C SER A 197 -6.05 5.89 14.13
N LEU A 198 -6.32 4.76 13.47
CA LEU A 198 -7.22 4.69 12.32
C LEU A 198 -8.64 5.10 12.72
N THR A 199 -9.11 4.65 13.90
CA THR A 199 -10.41 5.06 14.45
C THR A 199 -10.47 6.56 14.68
N ALA A 200 -9.43 7.16 15.26
CA ALA A 200 -9.36 8.61 15.46
C ALA A 200 -9.38 9.37 14.13
N LEU A 201 -8.61 8.92 13.13
CA LEU A 201 -8.62 9.54 11.80
C LEU A 201 -10.00 9.43 11.13
N CYS A 202 -10.63 8.25 11.20
CA CYS A 202 -11.97 8.04 10.65
C CYS A 202 -13.02 8.90 11.35
N PHE A 203 -12.89 9.15 12.65
CA PHE A 203 -13.76 10.06 13.39
C PHE A 203 -13.69 11.49 12.82
N GLU A 204 -12.48 12.02 12.63
CA GLU A 204 -12.28 13.35 12.05
C GLU A 204 -12.81 13.43 10.61
N LEU A 205 -12.51 12.44 9.76
CA LEU A 205 -12.98 12.39 8.38
C LEU A 205 -14.51 12.29 8.29
N ASN A 206 -15.16 11.52 9.16
CA ASN A 206 -16.62 11.41 9.19
C ASN A 206 -17.31 12.68 9.74
N GLY A 207 -16.57 13.56 10.43
CA GLY A 207 -17.05 14.89 10.82
C GLY A 207 -17.03 15.92 9.69
N MET A 208 -16.36 15.64 8.58
CA MET A 208 -16.30 16.51 7.40
C MET A 208 -17.58 16.43 6.57
N THR A 209 -17.84 17.47 5.78
CA THR A 209 -18.97 17.54 4.85
C THR A 209 -18.55 17.01 3.48
N ASP A 210 -19.29 16.03 2.96
CA ASP A 210 -19.16 15.58 1.56
C ASP A 210 -19.72 16.67 0.63
N ILE A 211 -18.84 17.28 -0.19
CA ILE A 211 -19.16 18.34 -1.16
C ILE A 211 -19.19 17.81 -2.61
N SER A 212 -19.41 16.51 -2.79
CA SER A 212 -19.46 15.88 -4.13
C SER A 212 -20.57 16.42 -5.04
N ASP A 213 -21.61 17.02 -4.48
CA ASP A 213 -22.66 17.70 -5.23
C ASP A 213 -22.21 19.05 -5.83
N GLU A 214 -21.10 19.61 -5.35
CA GLU A 214 -20.46 20.81 -5.90
C GLU A 214 -19.49 20.49 -7.07
N GLY A 215 -19.44 19.24 -7.53
CA GLY A 215 -18.63 18.81 -8.66
C GLY A 215 -17.19 18.41 -8.31
N GLN A 216 -16.86 18.32 -7.02
CA GLN A 216 -15.57 17.82 -6.54
C GLN A 216 -15.80 16.65 -5.58
N GLU A 217 -15.28 15.45 -5.90
CA GLU A 217 -15.39 14.26 -5.03
C GLU A 217 -14.46 14.39 -3.80
N MET A 218 -14.82 15.28 -2.88
CA MET A 218 -14.03 15.70 -1.74
C MET A 218 -14.89 15.77 -0.47
N LEU A 219 -14.26 15.51 0.66
CA LEU A 219 -14.70 15.95 1.98
C LEU A 219 -14.10 17.32 2.27
N GLU A 220 -14.86 18.22 2.90
CA GLU A 220 -14.39 19.51 3.38
C GLU A 220 -14.72 19.70 4.88
N ILE A 221 -13.77 20.24 5.64
CA ILE A 221 -14.02 20.65 7.03
C ILE A 221 -15.13 21.70 7.03
N SER A 222 -16.25 21.36 7.68
CA SER A 222 -17.42 22.22 7.88
C SER A 222 -17.00 23.58 8.46
N HIS A 223 -17.73 24.66 8.13
CA HIS A 223 -17.47 25.98 8.69
C HIS A 223 -18.14 26.13 10.07
N PRO A 224 -17.40 26.05 11.20
CA PRO A 224 -17.99 26.06 12.54
C PRO A 224 -18.47 27.45 13.01
N GLY A 225 -18.23 28.50 12.22
CA GLY A 225 -18.62 29.88 12.51
C GLY A 225 -17.43 30.83 12.55
N THR A 226 -16.28 30.39 13.06
CA THR A 226 -15.05 31.19 13.07
C THR A 226 -13.88 30.51 12.35
N ALA A 227 -12.92 31.32 11.88
CA ALA A 227 -11.68 30.81 11.29
C ALA A 227 -10.82 30.06 12.33
N ALA A 228 -10.85 30.48 13.59
CA ALA A 228 -10.09 29.86 14.67
C ALA A 228 -10.55 28.42 14.94
N GLU A 229 -11.87 28.20 15.04
CA GLU A 229 -12.44 26.86 15.21
C GLU A 229 -12.17 25.97 13.99
N ARG A 230 -12.26 26.52 12.77
CA ARG A 230 -11.95 25.76 11.54
C ARG A 230 -10.48 25.31 11.51
N ASN A 231 -9.57 26.19 11.92
CA ASN A 231 -8.15 25.88 12.01
C ASN A 231 -7.86 24.82 13.09
N GLU A 232 -8.60 24.85 14.21
CA GLU A 232 -8.49 23.84 15.26
C GLU A 232 -8.96 22.46 14.78
N LEU A 233 -10.09 22.38 14.06
CA LEU A 233 -10.54 21.13 13.42
C LEU A 233 -9.49 20.60 12.43
N ASN A 234 -8.90 21.47 11.63
CA ASN A 234 -7.80 21.09 10.73
C ASN A 234 -6.58 20.58 11.50
N ARG A 235 -6.22 21.22 12.62
CA ARG A 235 -5.10 20.79 13.48
C ARG A 235 -5.35 19.39 14.04
N LEU A 236 -6.56 19.11 14.53
CA LEU A 236 -6.96 17.79 15.04
C LEU A 236 -6.91 16.72 13.95
N ALA A 237 -7.45 17.01 12.76
CA ALA A 237 -7.41 16.11 11.61
C ALA A 237 -5.96 15.82 11.14
N CYS A 238 -5.08 16.83 11.09
CA CYS A 238 -3.66 16.63 10.80
C CYS A 238 -2.98 15.76 11.87
N GLN A 239 -3.25 16.01 13.16
CA GLN A 239 -2.69 15.22 14.25
C GLN A 239 -3.10 13.74 14.16
N ALA A 240 -4.39 13.47 13.91
CA ALA A 240 -4.90 12.11 13.74
C ALA A 240 -4.28 11.40 12.53
N ARG A 241 -4.13 12.12 11.41
CA ARG A 241 -3.45 11.61 10.20
C ARG A 241 -2.00 11.22 10.50
N ASP A 242 -1.23 12.12 11.09
CA ASP A 242 0.20 11.91 11.32
C ASP A 242 0.43 10.74 12.28
N GLN A 243 -0.39 10.64 13.34
CA GLN A 243 -0.37 9.52 14.27
C GLN A 243 -0.67 8.19 13.57
N PHE A 244 -1.69 8.16 12.70
CA PHE A 244 -2.05 6.97 11.93
C PHE A 244 -0.94 6.54 10.96
N ILE A 245 -0.37 7.47 10.18
CA ILE A 245 0.71 7.15 9.23
C ILE A 245 1.90 6.53 9.96
N ASN A 246 2.30 7.11 11.09
CA ASN A 246 3.44 6.61 11.87
C ASN A 246 3.18 5.20 12.38
N LEU A 247 2.05 4.97 13.07
CA LEU A 247 1.73 3.65 13.64
C LEU A 247 1.46 2.58 12.57
N TYR A 248 0.92 2.98 11.42
CA TYR A 248 0.79 2.09 10.27
C TYR A 248 2.17 1.60 9.79
N TRP A 249 3.15 2.51 9.68
CA TRP A 249 4.50 2.13 9.26
C TRP A 249 5.26 1.33 10.30
N ASP A 250 5.07 1.61 11.59
CA ASP A 250 5.63 0.79 12.67
C ASP A 250 5.13 -0.66 12.56
N LEU A 251 3.83 -0.86 12.35
CA LEU A 251 3.25 -2.18 12.12
C LEU A 251 3.82 -2.84 10.85
N VAL A 252 3.87 -2.13 9.72
CA VAL A 252 4.40 -2.67 8.46
C VAL A 252 5.88 -3.07 8.61
N ASN A 253 6.68 -2.25 9.29
CA ASN A 253 8.09 -2.55 9.57
C ASN A 253 8.22 -3.79 10.45
N LEU A 254 7.41 -3.91 11.49
CA LEU A 254 7.41 -5.08 12.35
C LEU A 254 7.02 -6.35 11.57
N LEU A 255 5.99 -6.28 10.73
CA LEU A 255 5.61 -7.37 9.83
C LEU A 255 6.74 -7.76 8.87
N ASN A 256 7.51 -6.80 8.34
CA ASN A 256 8.68 -7.07 7.50
C ASN A 256 9.80 -7.75 8.29
N VAL A 257 10.11 -7.26 9.50
CA VAL A 257 11.14 -7.85 10.38
C VAL A 257 10.81 -9.29 10.74
N ARG A 258 9.53 -9.62 10.91
CA ARG A 258 9.06 -10.99 11.20
C ARG A 258 8.92 -11.87 9.94
N GLY A 259 9.20 -11.34 8.74
CA GLY A 259 9.05 -12.06 7.48
C GLY A 259 7.59 -12.38 7.11
N ILE A 260 6.63 -11.65 7.68
CA ILE A 260 5.18 -11.87 7.53
C ILE A 260 4.59 -10.99 6.42
N ALA A 261 5.13 -9.79 6.22
CA ALA A 261 4.67 -8.87 5.19
C ALA A 261 5.00 -9.34 3.77
N SER A 262 5.99 -10.22 3.60
CA SER A 262 6.16 -10.98 2.37
C SER A 262 4.96 -11.91 2.28
N PRO A 263 4.13 -11.84 1.23
CA PRO A 263 3.06 -12.82 1.07
C PRO A 263 3.74 -14.18 1.08
N ALA A 264 3.54 -14.92 2.17
CA ALA A 264 3.90 -16.31 2.23
C ALA A 264 3.19 -16.91 1.03
N GLU A 265 3.95 -17.36 0.03
CA GLU A 265 3.42 -18.24 -0.99
C GLU A 265 2.63 -19.29 -0.22
N VAL A 266 1.30 -19.22 -0.33
CA VAL A 266 0.40 -20.07 0.43
C VAL A 266 0.85 -21.47 0.14
N SER A 267 1.54 -22.05 1.13
CA SER A 267 2.08 -23.39 1.08
C SER A 267 0.93 -24.35 1.31
N GLY A 268 -0.07 -24.29 0.42
CA GLY A 268 -0.82 -25.47 0.08
C GLY A 268 0.16 -26.46 -0.56
N PRO A 269 -0.09 -27.78 -0.45
CA PRO A 269 0.84 -28.78 -0.94
C PRO A 269 1.24 -28.46 -2.39
N THR A 270 2.51 -28.13 -2.52
CA THR A 270 3.25 -27.74 -3.73
C THR A 270 2.73 -28.51 -4.95
N SER A 271 2.11 -27.91 -5.96
CA SER A 271 2.02 -26.48 -6.22
C SER A 271 3.18 -26.02 -7.09
N THR A 272 3.99 -26.89 -7.69
CA THR A 272 4.90 -26.53 -8.81
C THR A 272 4.09 -26.16 -10.05
N SER A 273 3.20 -25.18 -9.93
CA SER A 273 2.94 -24.23 -10.98
C SER A 273 4.07 -23.23 -10.83
N GLY A 274 4.90 -23.08 -11.86
CA GLY A 274 5.92 -22.04 -11.88
C GLY A 274 5.25 -20.68 -11.70
N ALA A 275 5.14 -20.23 -10.45
CA ALA A 275 5.20 -18.81 -10.16
C ALA A 275 6.48 -18.39 -10.88
N ALA A 276 6.33 -17.60 -11.94
CA ALA A 276 7.47 -17.06 -12.64
C ALA A 276 8.25 -16.29 -11.57
N SER A 277 9.29 -16.95 -11.04
CA SER A 277 10.17 -16.38 -10.05
C SER A 277 10.57 -15.04 -10.62
N LEU A 278 10.25 -13.96 -9.91
CA LEU A 278 10.68 -12.64 -10.32
C LEU A 278 12.21 -12.69 -10.42
N ASP A 279 12.70 -12.61 -11.65
CA ASP A 279 14.13 -12.75 -11.94
C ASP A 279 14.75 -11.36 -11.97
N ILE A 280 14.69 -10.62 -10.88
CA ILE A 280 15.18 -9.23 -10.88
C ILE A 280 16.69 -9.20 -10.73
N THR A 281 17.37 -8.59 -11.70
CA THR A 281 18.80 -8.32 -11.62
C THR A 281 19.04 -6.90 -11.11
N VAL A 282 20.02 -6.77 -10.23
CA VAL A 282 20.40 -5.48 -9.64
C VAL A 282 21.88 -5.25 -9.84
N GLU A 283 22.25 -4.10 -10.37
CA GLU A 283 23.62 -3.74 -10.68
C GLU A 283 23.97 -2.39 -10.06
N LEU A 284 25.20 -2.29 -9.55
CA LEU A 284 25.75 -1.02 -9.08
C LEU A 284 26.53 -0.36 -10.22
N GLN A 285 26.25 0.92 -10.47
CA GLN A 285 26.83 1.69 -11.57
C GLN A 285 27.34 3.05 -11.07
N ALA A 286 28.28 3.64 -11.81
CA ALA A 286 28.72 5.02 -11.63
C ALA A 286 27.96 5.94 -12.61
N GLY A 287 27.57 7.12 -12.16
CA GLY A 287 26.85 8.11 -12.94
C GLY A 287 27.62 9.42 -13.09
N TYR A 288 27.51 10.04 -14.26
CA TYR A 288 28.20 11.28 -14.61
C TYR A 288 27.22 12.24 -15.27
N THR A 289 27.24 13.52 -14.88
CA THR A 289 26.49 14.53 -15.63
C THR A 289 27.23 14.84 -16.93
N VAL A 290 26.55 14.75 -18.06
CA VAL A 290 27.10 15.19 -19.36
C VAL A 290 26.70 16.64 -19.62
N THR A 291 27.37 17.31 -20.56
CA THR A 291 27.20 18.74 -20.89
C THR A 291 25.76 19.14 -21.27
N GLY A 292 24.87 18.18 -21.55
CA GLY A 292 23.44 18.38 -21.77
C GLY A 292 22.55 18.26 -20.54
N GLY A 293 23.11 18.10 -19.34
CA GLY A 293 22.38 17.95 -18.07
C GLY A 293 21.76 16.56 -17.82
N SER A 294 21.95 15.60 -18.75
CA SER A 294 21.56 14.20 -18.53
C SER A 294 22.64 13.44 -17.74
N VAL A 295 22.23 12.35 -17.09
CA VAL A 295 23.15 11.46 -16.36
C VAL A 295 23.49 10.27 -17.24
N ALA A 296 24.78 10.11 -17.56
CA ALA A 296 25.32 8.92 -18.20
C ALA A 296 25.71 7.88 -17.13
N LEU A 297 25.27 6.63 -17.31
CA LEU A 297 25.56 5.53 -16.40
C LEU A 297 26.59 4.57 -16.99
N LEU A 298 27.58 4.17 -16.20
CA LEU A 298 28.68 3.31 -16.58
C LEU A 298 28.90 2.21 -15.53
N PRO A 299 29.34 1.00 -15.91
CA PRO A 299 29.83 0.02 -14.95
C PRO A 299 30.96 0.59 -14.09
N ILE A 300 31.00 0.23 -12.80
CA ILE A 300 32.01 0.76 -11.86
C ILE A 300 33.43 0.48 -12.33
N GLU A 301 33.65 -0.68 -12.95
CA GLU A 301 34.97 -1.11 -13.42
C GLU A 301 35.50 -0.23 -14.56
N VAL A 302 34.58 0.38 -15.32
CA VAL A 302 34.89 1.28 -16.45
C VAL A 302 34.98 2.73 -15.97
N ALA A 303 34.27 3.08 -14.91
CA ALA A 303 34.19 4.43 -14.36
C ALA A 303 35.58 5.06 -14.12
N GLY A 304 36.51 4.31 -13.53
CA GLY A 304 37.87 4.78 -13.26
C GLY A 304 38.73 5.01 -14.51
N GLN A 305 38.31 4.52 -15.69
CA GLN A 305 39.07 4.58 -16.93
C GLN A 305 38.67 5.77 -17.82
N VAL A 306 37.49 6.36 -17.59
CA VAL A 306 37.02 7.49 -18.41
C VAL A 306 37.75 8.77 -18.01
N ARG A 307 38.09 9.61 -18.99
CA ARG A 307 38.79 10.89 -18.76
C ARG A 307 37.79 11.95 -18.27
N SER A 308 38.19 12.80 -17.33
CA SER A 308 37.32 13.81 -16.71
C SER A 308 36.90 14.91 -17.70
N GLU A 309 37.67 15.13 -18.77
CA GLU A 309 37.39 16.13 -19.82
C GLU A 309 36.02 15.94 -20.50
N ASP A 310 35.47 14.72 -20.45
CA ASP A 310 34.20 14.36 -21.09
C ASP A 310 32.96 14.59 -20.18
N PHE A 311 33.16 14.95 -18.91
CA PHE A 311 32.08 15.14 -17.95
C PHE A 311 32.23 16.43 -17.17
N SER A 312 31.14 17.18 -17.06
CA SER A 312 31.02 18.28 -16.11
C SER A 312 30.26 17.72 -14.92
N GLY A 313 30.86 17.62 -13.72
CA GLY A 313 30.16 17.17 -12.51
C GLY A 313 28.78 17.84 -12.33
N PRO A 314 27.85 17.26 -11.53
CA PRO A 314 28.08 16.31 -10.43
C PRO A 314 28.17 14.82 -10.83
N TYR A 315 28.74 14.03 -9.90
CA TYR A 315 28.90 12.57 -9.98
C TYR A 315 27.86 11.82 -9.12
N PHE A 316 27.45 10.64 -9.57
CA PHE A 316 26.40 9.85 -8.93
C PHE A 316 26.79 8.38 -8.73
N VAL A 317 26.23 7.74 -7.71
CA VAL A 317 26.13 6.27 -7.67
C VAL A 317 24.73 5.88 -8.13
N ALA A 318 24.62 4.82 -8.90
CA ALA A 318 23.35 4.38 -9.47
C ALA A 318 23.09 2.91 -9.15
N VAL A 319 21.84 2.60 -8.82
CA VAL A 319 21.33 1.24 -8.73
C VAL A 319 20.46 1.00 -9.95
N ARG A 320 20.96 0.17 -10.87
CA ARG A 320 20.21 -0.28 -12.05
C ARG A 320 19.47 -1.56 -11.71
N VAL A 321 18.21 -1.62 -12.08
CA VAL A 321 17.34 -2.77 -11.86
C VAL A 321 16.79 -3.20 -13.20
N SER A 322 16.90 -4.49 -13.53
CA SER A 322 16.32 -5.05 -14.75
C SER A 322 15.35 -6.16 -14.41
N ASN A 323 14.24 -6.18 -15.14
CA ASN A 323 13.21 -7.20 -15.05
C ASN A 323 13.18 -8.01 -16.36
N PRO A 324 13.98 -9.08 -16.49
CA PRO A 324 13.93 -10.02 -17.60
C PRO A 324 12.66 -10.89 -17.58
N SER A 325 11.85 -10.85 -16.52
CA SER A 325 10.63 -11.64 -16.43
C SER A 325 9.50 -11.03 -17.29
N PRO A 326 8.50 -11.84 -17.69
CA PRO A 326 7.36 -11.34 -18.45
C PRO A 326 6.34 -10.57 -17.60
N VAL A 327 6.53 -10.51 -16.28
CA VAL A 327 5.60 -9.92 -15.32
C VAL A 327 6.11 -8.56 -14.91
N SER A 328 5.29 -7.52 -15.07
CA SER A 328 5.66 -6.18 -14.59
C SER A 328 5.80 -6.15 -13.07
N VAL A 329 6.76 -5.39 -12.57
CA VAL A 329 7.04 -5.24 -11.14
C VAL A 329 7.26 -3.77 -10.78
N GLN A 330 6.74 -3.34 -9.64
CA GLN A 330 7.09 -2.03 -9.09
C GLN A 330 8.36 -2.14 -8.26
N ILE A 331 9.32 -1.24 -8.46
CA ILE A 331 10.46 -1.03 -7.59
C ILE A 331 10.10 0.07 -6.59
N ALA A 332 9.87 -0.33 -5.34
CA ALA A 332 9.49 0.56 -4.25
C ALA A 332 10.69 1.27 -3.60
N GLY A 333 11.87 0.67 -3.67
CA GLY A 333 13.11 1.24 -3.12
C GLY A 333 14.36 0.66 -3.76
N ALA A 334 15.45 1.41 -3.67
CA ALA A 334 16.78 0.98 -4.09
C ALA A 334 17.83 1.50 -3.11
N GLY A 335 18.91 0.75 -2.92
CA GLY A 335 19.95 1.10 -1.96
C GLY A 335 21.28 0.40 -2.19
N ILE A 336 22.24 0.68 -1.32
CA ILE A 336 23.57 0.10 -1.32
C ILE A 336 23.87 -0.42 0.09
N ASP A 337 24.09 -1.72 0.22
CA ASP A 337 24.60 -2.33 1.45
C ASP A 337 26.11 -2.09 1.55
N ILE A 338 26.61 -1.79 2.75
CA ILE A 338 28.04 -1.61 3.02
C ILE A 338 28.50 -2.66 4.04
N ASP A 339 29.39 -3.55 3.60
CA ASP A 339 29.98 -4.60 4.44
C ASP A 339 31.29 -4.11 5.04
N CYS A 340 31.38 -4.14 6.37
CA CYS A 340 32.58 -3.79 7.14
C CYS A 340 33.28 -5.03 7.73
N GLY A 341 32.94 -6.24 7.25
CA GLY A 341 33.47 -7.52 7.70
C GLY A 341 32.58 -8.18 8.75
N ALA A 342 32.80 -7.89 10.03
CA ALA A 342 32.08 -8.54 11.13
C ALA A 342 30.69 -7.92 11.41
N GLN A 343 30.39 -6.78 10.80
CA GLN A 343 29.14 -6.06 11.01
C GLN A 343 28.71 -5.42 9.68
N VAL A 344 27.48 -5.71 9.24
CA VAL A 344 26.84 -4.97 8.15
C VAL A 344 26.35 -3.65 8.74
N VAL A 345 26.81 -2.54 8.19
CA VAL A 345 26.35 -1.21 8.61
C VAL A 345 25.14 -0.81 7.78
N LEU A 346 24.27 0.02 8.37
CA LEU A 346 23.02 0.52 7.80
C LEU A 346 23.12 0.81 6.28
N PRO A 347 22.14 0.35 5.48
CA PRO A 347 22.15 0.56 4.04
C PRO A 347 22.06 2.05 3.69
N TYR A 348 22.79 2.46 2.66
CA TYR A 348 22.57 3.76 2.00
C TYR A 348 21.35 3.65 1.10
N LEU A 349 20.27 4.37 1.43
CA LEU A 349 19.05 4.39 0.62
C LEU A 349 19.12 5.51 -0.41
N LEU A 350 18.81 5.19 -1.67
CA LEU A 350 18.74 6.21 -2.71
C LEU A 350 17.50 7.10 -2.49
N PRO A 351 17.61 8.42 -2.73
CA PRO A 351 16.51 9.34 -2.50
C PRO A 351 15.37 9.12 -3.50
N PRO A 352 14.10 9.40 -3.14
CA PRO A 352 12.97 9.24 -4.05
C PRO A 352 12.94 10.26 -5.21
N LEU A 353 13.65 11.38 -5.04
CA LEU A 353 13.84 12.41 -6.05
C LEU A 353 15.29 12.35 -6.55
N GLY A 354 15.48 12.28 -7.85
CA GLY A 354 16.76 12.35 -8.54
C GLY A 354 16.91 13.64 -9.37
N PRO A 355 17.99 13.78 -10.14
CA PRO A 355 18.29 14.97 -10.95
C PRO A 355 17.20 15.33 -11.98
N GLY A 356 16.43 14.34 -12.44
CA GLY A 356 15.32 14.50 -13.39
C GLY A 356 13.93 14.57 -12.75
N GLY A 357 13.82 14.66 -11.42
CA GLY A 357 12.53 14.62 -10.70
C GLY A 357 12.30 13.29 -9.99
N GLY A 358 11.05 12.81 -9.95
CA GLY A 358 10.70 11.55 -9.27
C GLY A 358 11.40 10.34 -9.89
N GLN A 359 12.15 9.59 -9.08
CA GLN A 359 12.85 8.37 -9.52
C GLN A 359 12.44 7.11 -8.75
N LEU A 360 11.83 7.22 -7.55
CA LEU A 360 11.22 6.10 -6.82
C LEU A 360 9.85 6.53 -6.26
N PRO A 361 8.87 5.59 -6.19
CA PRO A 361 8.89 4.26 -6.80
C PRO A 361 8.83 4.35 -8.35
N PHE A 362 9.20 3.27 -9.04
CA PHE A 362 9.02 3.17 -10.50
C PHE A 362 8.57 1.77 -10.92
N ASP A 363 7.79 1.69 -12.01
CA ASP A 363 7.32 0.42 -12.55
C ASP A 363 8.26 -0.09 -13.64
N LEU A 364 8.67 -1.35 -13.53
CA LEU A 364 9.39 -2.09 -14.56
C LEU A 364 8.42 -3.00 -15.30
N GLY A 365 8.19 -2.70 -16.57
CA GLY A 365 7.49 -3.60 -17.48
C GLY A 365 8.23 -4.93 -17.71
N SER A 366 7.62 -5.80 -18.50
CA SER A 366 8.25 -7.01 -19.03
C SER A 366 9.51 -6.68 -19.83
N HIS A 367 10.62 -7.37 -19.55
CA HIS A 367 11.94 -7.17 -20.19
C HIS A 367 12.46 -5.72 -20.12
N ALA A 368 12.06 -4.96 -19.10
CA ALA A 368 12.43 -3.56 -18.94
C ALA A 368 13.57 -3.37 -17.93
N GLY A 369 14.25 -2.23 -18.03
CA GLY A 369 15.23 -1.79 -17.04
C GLY A 369 14.94 -0.36 -16.59
N GLY A 370 15.37 -0.05 -15.38
CA GLY A 370 15.23 1.26 -14.75
C GLY A 370 16.32 1.43 -13.70
N GLY A 371 16.30 2.55 -13.00
CA GLY A 371 17.27 2.77 -11.95
C GLY A 371 17.00 4.01 -11.14
N ALA A 372 17.67 4.08 -10.00
CA ALA A 372 17.73 5.26 -9.18
C ALA A 372 19.19 5.70 -9.06
N VAL A 373 19.41 7.00 -8.91
CA VAL A 373 20.72 7.62 -8.72
C VAL A 373 20.75 8.40 -7.40
N GLY A 374 21.88 8.33 -6.70
CA GLY A 374 22.17 9.09 -5.49
C GLY A 374 23.46 9.89 -5.67
N SER A 375 23.60 11.00 -4.95
CA SER A 375 24.82 11.79 -4.98
C SER A 375 26.00 10.96 -4.49
N ALA A 376 27.07 10.89 -5.28
CA ALA A 376 28.26 10.15 -4.88
C ALA A 376 28.95 10.79 -3.66
N ALA A 377 28.81 12.11 -3.48
CA ALA A 377 29.33 12.81 -2.31
C ALA A 377 28.58 12.41 -1.03
N GLU A 378 27.25 12.28 -1.10
CA GLU A 378 26.43 11.78 0.02
C GLU A 378 26.79 10.34 0.37
N PHE A 379 26.95 9.49 -0.64
CA PHE A 379 27.38 8.11 -0.44
C PHE A 379 28.77 8.03 0.19
N GLY A 380 29.72 8.86 -0.24
CA GLY A 380 31.04 8.95 0.38
C GLY A 380 31.01 9.51 1.81
N HIS A 381 30.02 10.34 2.16
CA HIS A 381 29.79 10.74 3.55
C HIS A 381 29.42 9.54 4.43
N SER A 382 28.64 8.58 3.93
CA SER A 382 28.38 7.32 4.65
C SER A 382 29.65 6.54 4.94
N PHE A 383 30.60 6.49 4.00
CA PHE A 383 31.91 5.87 4.22
C PHE A 383 32.70 6.56 5.32
N ARG A 384 32.70 7.90 5.32
CA ARG A 384 33.37 8.70 6.35
C ARG A 384 32.77 8.42 7.74
N MET A 385 31.44 8.42 7.84
CA MET A 385 30.72 8.13 9.10
C MET A 385 31.06 6.73 9.62
N ILE A 386 31.16 5.73 8.76
CA ILE A 386 31.57 4.37 9.14
C ILE A 386 33.01 4.36 9.67
N ALA A 387 33.92 5.04 8.98
CA ALA A 387 35.33 5.14 9.38
C ALA A 387 35.49 5.86 10.73
N GLU A 388 34.74 6.94 10.96
CA GLU A 388 34.70 7.68 12.24
C GLU A 388 34.22 6.79 13.40
N GLN A 389 33.40 5.76 13.12
CA GLN A 389 32.95 4.77 14.10
C GLN A 389 33.90 3.57 14.25
N GLY A 390 35.07 3.60 13.60
CA GLY A 390 36.05 2.51 13.63
C GLY A 390 35.76 1.35 12.67
N GLY A 391 34.73 1.47 11.82
CA GLY A 391 34.45 0.52 10.75
C GLY A 391 35.41 0.69 9.57
N THR A 392 35.65 -0.38 8.81
CA THR A 392 36.43 -0.31 7.56
C THR A 392 35.61 -0.93 6.44
N PRO A 393 34.96 -0.12 5.58
CA PRO A 393 34.22 -0.63 4.44
C PRO A 393 35.10 -1.54 3.56
N GLN A 394 34.69 -2.79 3.38
CA GLN A 394 35.44 -3.79 2.61
C GLN A 394 34.86 -3.95 1.20
N ARG A 395 33.53 -4.02 1.11
CA ARG A 395 32.78 -4.21 -0.14
C ARG A 395 31.38 -3.62 -0.01
N VAL A 396 30.75 -3.35 -1.15
CA VAL A 396 29.37 -2.87 -1.24
C VAL A 396 28.57 -3.71 -2.21
N ARG A 397 27.24 -3.70 -2.11
CA ARG A 397 26.38 -4.25 -3.17
C ARG A 397 25.14 -3.40 -3.31
N ALA A 398 24.65 -3.28 -4.55
CA ALA A 398 23.35 -2.68 -4.78
C ALA A 398 22.23 -3.64 -4.33
N PHE A 399 21.08 -3.07 -3.94
CA PHE A 399 19.86 -3.83 -3.75
C PHE A 399 18.64 -3.06 -4.27
N ALA A 400 17.60 -3.81 -4.62
CA ALA A 400 16.30 -3.29 -4.99
C ALA A 400 15.21 -3.97 -4.16
N ARG A 401 14.26 -3.18 -3.69
CA ARG A 401 13.06 -3.66 -2.99
C ARG A 401 11.87 -3.48 -3.92
N VAL A 402 11.21 -4.57 -4.27
CA VAL A 402 9.98 -4.51 -5.07
C VAL A 402 8.77 -4.12 -4.21
N GLY A 403 7.67 -3.69 -4.82
CA GLY A 403 6.43 -3.30 -4.12
C GLY A 403 5.84 -4.39 -3.23
N SER A 404 6.07 -5.67 -3.58
CA SER A 404 5.69 -6.81 -2.72
C SER A 404 6.57 -6.99 -1.48
N GLY A 405 7.61 -6.16 -1.31
CA GLY A 405 8.54 -6.22 -0.20
C GLY A 405 9.76 -7.12 -0.43
N ALA A 406 9.76 -7.97 -1.47
CA ALA A 406 10.90 -8.84 -1.77
C ALA A 406 12.16 -8.01 -2.09
N LEU A 407 13.31 -8.55 -1.67
CA LEU A 407 14.60 -7.89 -1.76
C LEU A 407 15.50 -8.64 -2.74
N PHE A 408 16.05 -7.91 -3.71
CA PHE A 408 16.97 -8.43 -4.70
C PHE A 408 18.32 -7.75 -4.53
N HIS A 409 19.38 -8.54 -4.59
CA HIS A 409 20.74 -8.07 -4.37
C HIS A 409 21.58 -8.24 -5.63
N GLY A 410 22.39 -7.23 -5.91
CA GLY A 410 23.47 -7.32 -6.88
C GLY A 410 24.70 -8.03 -6.31
N PRO A 411 25.72 -8.23 -7.15
CA PRO A 411 27.00 -8.78 -6.71
C PRO A 411 27.71 -7.83 -5.74
N TRP A 412 28.54 -8.39 -4.87
CA TRP A 412 29.45 -7.62 -4.04
C TRP A 412 30.60 -7.04 -4.87
N VAL A 413 30.83 -5.74 -4.73
CA VAL A 413 31.90 -4.96 -5.36
C VAL A 413 32.89 -4.54 -4.28
N PRO A 414 34.19 -4.91 -4.37
CA PRO A 414 35.20 -4.45 -3.44
C PRO A 414 35.29 -2.93 -3.40
N VAL A 415 35.47 -2.34 -2.21
CA VAL A 415 35.59 -0.88 -2.07
C VAL A 415 36.77 -0.34 -2.88
N ALA A 416 37.86 -1.09 -3.01
CA ALA A 416 38.99 -0.71 -3.86
C ALA A 416 38.60 -0.42 -5.32
N ALA A 417 37.55 -1.05 -5.85
CA ALA A 417 37.05 -0.77 -7.19
C ALA A 417 36.26 0.55 -7.28
N LEU A 418 35.68 1.01 -6.17
CA LEU A 418 34.98 2.29 -6.07
C LEU A 418 35.93 3.47 -5.83
N VAL A 419 37.08 3.25 -5.20
CA VAL A 419 38.00 4.33 -4.80
C VAL A 419 38.37 5.27 -5.95
N PRO A 420 38.72 4.80 -7.17
CA PRO A 420 39.04 5.70 -8.28
C PRO A 420 37.89 6.64 -8.62
N PHE A 421 36.65 6.14 -8.56
CA PHE A 421 35.45 6.93 -8.79
C PHE A 421 35.22 7.91 -7.63
N LEU A 422 35.15 7.42 -6.39
CA LEU A 422 34.87 8.27 -5.22
C LEU A 422 35.91 9.36 -5.00
N THR A 423 37.19 9.08 -5.26
CA THR A 423 38.25 10.09 -5.08
C THR A 423 38.05 11.28 -6.01
N ARG A 424 37.62 11.05 -7.27
CA ARG A 424 37.33 12.13 -8.23
C ARG A 424 36.24 13.07 -7.73
N VAL A 425 35.20 12.50 -7.12
CA VAL A 425 34.07 13.25 -6.54
C VAL A 425 34.50 14.22 -5.43
N PHE A 426 35.61 13.92 -4.75
CA PHE A 426 36.10 14.75 -3.63
C PHE A 426 37.22 15.72 -4.03
N THR A 427 37.83 15.55 -5.21
CA THR A 427 38.92 16.42 -5.69
C THR A 427 38.44 17.51 -6.64
N GLU A 428 37.33 17.28 -7.33
CA GLU A 428 36.66 18.25 -8.21
C GLU A 428 35.43 18.84 -7.53
#